data_AF-A0A941UL78-F1
#
_entry.id   AF-A0A941UL78-F1
#
_cell.length_a   1.000
_cell.length_b   1.000
_cell.length_c   1.000
_cell.angle_alpha   90.00
_cell.angle_beta   90.00
_cell.angle_gamma   90.00
#
_symmetry.space_group_name_H-M   'P 1'
#
loop_
_entity.id
_entity.type
_entity.pdbx_description
1 polymer ?
#
loop_
_entity_poly.entity_id
_entity_poly.type
_entity_poly.pdbx_seq_one_letter_code
_entity_poly.pdbx_strand_id
1 'polypeptide(L)'
;MIEEINGRRISDWTKALTLIAVNPDTDVAVTLDRNGEKKVLALRPEAVSELRIGSSGLMPDMPAEIGRLRPGLPAEKAGLRVNDKILEVNGKTIYHWNQFSLMVKESEGKDLLILLSREGKREQKTIKPVMDGGRFVIGVEPAVRLVFKKYGFFESVQMGFTKTVETADLTFITLKKLFTFSLSIKTLGGPVMIAQMSGQAAAAGLSAFIALMATISLSLGMLNLLPIPVLDGGMLLFLAIEAVRKRPLSQKVMEVSQGIGAALLITLIAVVSYNDVMRLFFSK
;
A
#
# COMPACT_ATOMS: atom_id res chain seq x y z
N MET A 1 -13.67 8.51 13.42
CA MET A 1 -12.29 8.62 12.91
C MET A 1 -11.52 7.37 13.32
N ILE A 2 -10.62 6.83 12.48
CA ILE A 2 -9.71 5.75 12.90
C ILE A 2 -8.57 6.38 13.70
N GLU A 3 -8.41 5.98 14.96
CA GLU A 3 -7.32 6.48 15.82
C GLU A 3 -6.13 5.52 15.85
N GLU A 4 -6.38 4.21 15.87
CA GLU A 4 -5.34 3.19 16.00
C GLU A 4 -5.66 1.94 15.19
N ILE A 5 -4.61 1.26 14.75
CA ILE A 5 -4.67 -0.06 14.13
C ILE A 5 -3.61 -0.94 14.79
N ASN A 6 -4.01 -2.06 15.39
CA ASN A 6 -3.17 -2.97 16.17
C ASN A 6 -2.34 -2.23 17.25
N GLY A 7 -2.98 -1.31 17.98
CA GLY A 7 -2.34 -0.49 19.02
C GLY A 7 -1.33 0.55 18.50
N ARG A 8 -1.26 0.75 17.17
CA ARG A 8 -0.42 1.78 16.54
C ARG A 8 -1.28 2.98 16.15
N ARG A 9 -0.90 4.15 16.65
CA ARG A 9 -1.58 5.42 16.32
C ARG A 9 -1.51 5.72 14.82
N ILE A 10 -2.66 6.07 14.26
CA ILE A 10 -2.84 6.47 12.87
C ILE A 10 -2.76 8.00 12.78
N SER A 11 -1.76 8.48 12.05
CA SER A 11 -1.55 9.90 11.73
C SER A 11 -2.26 10.30 10.44
N ASP A 12 -2.36 9.37 9.48
CA ASP A 12 -2.96 9.60 8.17
C ASP A 12 -3.50 8.30 7.54
N TRP A 13 -4.23 8.47 6.44
CA TRP A 13 -4.79 7.35 5.67
C TRP A 13 -3.73 6.47 5.00
N THR A 14 -2.55 7.00 4.69
CA THR A 14 -1.45 6.20 4.12
C THR A 14 -1.02 5.13 5.11
N LYS A 15 -0.75 5.54 6.36
CA LYS A 15 -0.37 4.62 7.45
C LYS A 15 -1.47 3.60 7.74
N ALA A 16 -2.72 4.04 7.76
CA ALA A 16 -3.86 3.12 7.95
C ALA A 16 -3.92 2.06 6.86
N LEU A 17 -3.88 2.48 5.59
CA LEU A 17 -3.93 1.59 4.43
C LEU A 17 -2.71 0.66 4.38
N THR A 18 -1.51 1.14 4.69
CA THR A 18 -0.32 0.28 4.72
C THR A 18 -0.43 -0.80 5.81
N LEU A 19 -0.88 -0.43 7.02
CA LEU A 19 -1.06 -1.41 8.10
C LEU A 19 -2.11 -2.47 7.74
N ILE A 20 -3.18 -2.10 7.04
CA ILE A 20 -4.17 -3.04 6.51
C ILE A 20 -3.54 -3.93 5.43
N ALA A 21 -2.83 -3.32 4.47
CA ALA A 21 -2.21 -4.01 3.33
C ALA A 21 -1.21 -5.10 3.74
N VAL A 22 -0.46 -4.90 4.81
CA VAL A 22 0.49 -5.91 5.30
C VAL A 22 -0.15 -6.99 6.17
N ASN A 23 -1.45 -6.91 6.50
CA ASN A 23 -2.19 -7.89 7.32
C ASN A 23 -3.33 -8.59 6.55
N PRO A 24 -3.06 -9.27 5.41
CA PRO A 24 -4.08 -10.06 4.73
C PRO A 24 -4.56 -11.24 5.59
N ASP A 25 -5.83 -11.57 5.49
CA ASP A 25 -6.52 -12.72 6.11
C ASP A 25 -6.26 -12.85 7.63
N THR A 26 -5.91 -11.76 8.29
CA THR A 26 -5.56 -11.70 9.71
C THR A 26 -6.45 -10.66 10.39
N ASP A 27 -6.93 -10.95 11.60
CA ASP A 27 -7.74 -10.00 12.33
C ASP A 27 -6.86 -8.83 12.79
N VAL A 28 -7.31 -7.63 12.43
CA VAL A 28 -6.68 -6.36 12.73
C VAL A 28 -7.61 -5.60 13.67
N ALA A 29 -7.14 -5.26 14.85
CA ALA A 29 -7.89 -4.44 15.79
C ALA A 29 -7.86 -2.98 15.33
N VAL A 30 -9.02 -2.41 15.03
CA VAL A 30 -9.18 -1.02 14.61
C VAL A 30 -9.91 -0.26 15.71
N THR A 31 -9.23 0.72 16.29
CA THR A 31 -9.82 1.63 17.29
C THR A 31 -10.42 2.82 16.56
N LEU A 32 -11.73 2.99 16.73
CA LEU A 32 -12.52 4.06 16.14
C LEU A 32 -12.98 5.01 17.24
N ASP A 33 -12.83 6.32 17.01
CA ASP A 33 -13.61 7.33 17.73
C ASP A 33 -14.90 7.59 16.97
N ARG A 34 -16.04 7.33 17.62
CA ARG A 34 -17.37 7.71 17.15
C ARG A 34 -18.02 8.62 18.19
N ASN A 35 -18.04 9.92 17.91
CA ASN A 35 -18.66 10.93 18.77
C ASN A 35 -18.08 10.98 20.20
N GLY A 36 -16.78 10.76 20.35
CA GLY A 36 -16.08 10.75 21.64
C GLY A 36 -16.06 9.39 22.33
N GLU A 37 -16.78 8.39 21.80
CA GLU A 37 -16.73 7.01 22.29
C GLU A 37 -15.74 6.19 21.47
N LYS A 38 -14.76 5.58 22.15
CA LYS A 38 -13.79 4.69 21.54
C LYS A 38 -14.36 3.28 21.42
N LYS A 39 -14.44 2.77 20.19
CA LYS A 39 -14.87 1.41 19.90
C LYS A 39 -13.77 0.65 19.18
N VAL A 40 -13.44 -0.54 19.67
CA VAL A 40 -12.50 -1.45 18.99
C VAL A 40 -13.31 -2.44 18.16
N LEU A 41 -13.00 -2.52 16.87
CA LEU A 41 -13.58 -3.50 15.95
C LEU A 41 -12.48 -4.41 15.39
N ALA A 42 -12.80 -5.69 15.23
CA ALA A 42 -11.95 -6.60 14.47
C ALA A 42 -12.27 -6.44 12.97
N LEU A 43 -11.24 -6.10 12.20
CA LEU A 43 -11.28 -6.01 10.75
C LEU A 43 -10.41 -7.13 10.19
N ARG A 44 -10.93 -7.93 9.26
CA ARG A 44 -10.15 -8.96 8.59
C ARG A 44 -9.96 -8.58 7.13
N PRO A 45 -8.82 -7.99 6.73
CA PRO A 45 -8.57 -7.62 5.35
C PRO A 45 -8.51 -8.87 4.48
N GLU A 46 -9.13 -8.86 3.31
CA GLU A 46 -9.08 -9.96 2.35
C GLU A 46 -7.80 -9.85 1.51
N ALA A 47 -7.12 -10.97 1.28
CA ALA A 47 -6.01 -11.02 0.34
C ALA A 47 -6.50 -10.76 -1.09
N VAL A 48 -6.06 -9.65 -1.69
CA VAL A 48 -6.27 -9.35 -3.11
C VAL A 48 -5.00 -9.62 -3.92
N SER A 49 -5.19 -10.09 -5.16
CA SER A 49 -4.14 -10.46 -6.12
C SER A 49 -3.21 -11.61 -5.68
N GLU A 50 -2.35 -12.07 -6.59
CA GLU A 50 -1.31 -13.08 -6.27
C GLU A 50 -0.30 -12.61 -5.22
N LEU A 51 -0.18 -11.29 -5.02
CA LEU A 51 0.70 -10.68 -4.02
C LEU A 51 0.12 -10.74 -2.60
N ARG A 52 -1.11 -11.25 -2.43
CA ARG A 52 -1.79 -11.37 -1.13
C ARG A 52 -1.75 -10.07 -0.32
N ILE A 53 -1.99 -8.94 -0.99
CA ILE A 53 -2.05 -7.63 -0.31
C ILE A 53 -3.40 -7.56 0.41
N GLY A 54 -3.42 -7.16 1.68
CA GLY A 54 -4.65 -7.01 2.44
C GLY A 54 -5.51 -5.85 1.92
N SER A 55 -6.79 -6.09 1.70
CA SER A 55 -7.77 -5.06 1.34
C SER A 55 -8.97 -5.15 2.28
N SER A 56 -9.38 -4.02 2.84
CA SER A 56 -10.50 -3.96 3.80
C SER A 56 -11.70 -3.17 3.30
N GLY A 57 -11.61 -2.56 2.12
CA GLY A 57 -12.60 -1.61 1.62
C GLY A 57 -12.63 -0.26 2.36
N LEU A 58 -11.80 -0.06 3.39
CA LEU A 58 -11.66 1.24 4.05
C LEU A 58 -10.92 2.21 3.12
N MET A 59 -11.46 3.40 2.95
CA MET A 59 -10.87 4.48 2.16
C MET A 59 -11.17 5.82 2.84
N PRO A 60 -10.34 6.86 2.61
CA PRO A 60 -10.69 8.22 3.00
C PRO A 60 -12.05 8.62 2.45
N ASP A 61 -12.79 9.41 3.24
CA ASP A 61 -14.03 10.03 2.79
C ASP A 61 -13.71 11.00 1.64
N MET A 62 -13.92 10.50 0.44
CA MET A 62 -13.79 11.29 -0.78
C MET A 62 -15.16 11.84 -1.16
N PRO A 63 -15.25 13.10 -1.64
CA PRO A 63 -16.50 13.61 -2.18
C PRO A 63 -16.98 12.72 -3.33
N ALA A 64 -18.30 12.54 -3.43
CA ALA A 64 -18.93 11.80 -4.51
C ALA A 64 -18.94 12.61 -5.82
N GLU A 65 -17.75 12.93 -6.34
CA GLU A 65 -17.53 13.78 -7.51
C GLU A 65 -16.68 13.03 -8.53
N ILE A 66 -17.09 13.05 -9.80
CA ILE A 66 -16.37 12.37 -10.88
C ILE A 66 -15.09 13.15 -11.22
N GLY A 67 -13.93 12.51 -11.06
CA GLY A 67 -12.63 13.08 -11.42
C GLY A 67 -12.17 12.69 -12.81
N ARG A 68 -12.47 11.47 -13.23
CA ARG A 68 -12.08 10.94 -14.54
C ARG A 68 -13.10 9.92 -15.03
N LEU A 69 -13.27 9.87 -16.35
CA LEU A 69 -14.00 8.80 -17.04
C LEU A 69 -13.05 7.93 -17.85
N ARG A 70 -13.34 6.63 -17.87
CA ARG A 70 -12.66 5.66 -18.72
C ARG A 70 -13.35 5.61 -20.09
N PRO A 71 -12.62 5.84 -21.19
CA PRO A 71 -13.20 5.82 -22.53
C PRO A 71 -13.90 4.50 -22.86
N GLY A 72 -15.04 4.58 -23.57
CA GLY A 72 -15.82 3.44 -24.06
C GLY A 72 -16.70 2.73 -23.03
N LEU A 73 -16.65 3.13 -21.75
CA LEU A 73 -17.43 2.53 -20.66
C LEU A 73 -18.80 3.21 -20.45
N PRO A 74 -19.74 2.55 -19.74
CA PRO A 74 -21.14 2.98 -19.66
C PRO A 74 -21.37 4.43 -19.20
N ALA A 75 -20.56 4.95 -18.28
CA ALA A 75 -20.70 6.31 -17.79
C ALA A 75 -20.46 7.36 -18.88
N GLU A 76 -19.43 7.17 -19.71
CA GLU A 76 -19.16 8.06 -20.84
C GLU A 76 -20.31 8.03 -21.86
N LYS A 77 -20.81 6.83 -22.19
CA LYS A 77 -21.95 6.64 -23.10
C LYS A 77 -23.26 7.24 -22.56
N ALA A 78 -23.44 7.24 -21.25
CA ALA A 78 -24.58 7.88 -20.58
C ALA A 78 -24.45 9.41 -20.48
N GLY A 79 -23.33 9.97 -20.93
CA GLY A 79 -23.08 11.42 -20.94
C GLY A 79 -22.70 12.00 -19.57
N LEU A 80 -22.11 11.19 -18.69
CA LEU A 80 -21.47 11.70 -17.47
C LEU A 80 -20.22 12.50 -17.84
N ARG A 81 -19.88 13.46 -17.00
CA ARG A 81 -18.77 14.38 -17.20
C ARG A 81 -17.93 14.51 -15.94
N VAL A 82 -16.67 14.91 -16.14
CA VAL A 82 -15.79 15.31 -15.03
C VAL A 82 -16.45 16.47 -14.28
N ASN A 83 -16.34 16.46 -12.96
CA ASN A 83 -16.97 17.35 -11.99
C ASN A 83 -18.48 17.16 -11.76
N ASP A 84 -19.11 16.15 -12.37
CA ASP A 84 -20.48 15.78 -11.97
C ASP A 84 -20.47 15.27 -10.52
N LYS A 85 -21.39 15.81 -9.71
CA LYS A 85 -21.56 15.40 -8.30
C LYS A 85 -22.68 14.38 -8.21
N ILE A 86 -22.38 13.19 -7.73
CA ILE A 86 -23.39 12.15 -7.50
C ILE A 86 -24.14 12.49 -6.22
N LEU A 87 -25.46 12.64 -6.31
CA LEU A 87 -26.33 12.95 -5.19
C LEU A 87 -27.04 11.71 -4.68
N GLU A 88 -27.55 10.87 -5.58
CA GLU A 88 -28.30 9.66 -5.23
C GLU A 88 -28.04 8.52 -6.21
N VAL A 89 -28.13 7.29 -5.73
CA VAL A 89 -28.22 6.08 -6.55
C VAL A 89 -29.40 5.26 -6.08
N ASN A 90 -30.32 4.93 -7.01
CA ASN A 90 -31.55 4.19 -6.72
C ASN A 90 -32.37 4.81 -5.56
N GLY A 91 -32.43 6.14 -5.51
CA GLY A 91 -33.13 6.91 -4.47
C GLY A 91 -32.43 6.96 -3.11
N LYS A 92 -31.22 6.38 -2.98
CA LYS A 92 -30.41 6.48 -1.76
C LYS A 92 -29.39 7.61 -1.90
N THR A 93 -29.38 8.52 -0.93
CA THR A 93 -28.42 9.64 -0.88
C THR A 93 -26.98 9.14 -0.75
N ILE A 94 -26.12 9.72 -1.57
CA ILE A 94 -24.68 9.47 -1.60
C ILE A 94 -23.98 10.72 -1.04
N TYR A 95 -23.20 10.53 0.01
CA TYR A 95 -22.35 11.58 0.58
C TYR A 95 -20.89 11.41 0.16
N HIS A 96 -20.47 10.15 -0.01
CA HIS A 96 -19.07 9.79 -0.20
C HIS A 96 -18.89 8.81 -1.36
N TRP A 97 -17.72 8.88 -2.00
CA TRP A 97 -17.40 8.06 -3.16
C TRP A 97 -17.40 6.54 -2.89
N ASN A 98 -17.06 6.13 -1.68
CA ASN A 98 -17.08 4.73 -1.25
C ASN A 98 -18.51 4.15 -1.28
N GLN A 99 -19.51 4.91 -0.82
CA GLN A 99 -20.92 4.52 -0.87
C GLN A 99 -21.36 4.31 -2.33
N PHE A 100 -20.97 5.24 -3.20
CA PHE A 100 -21.25 5.14 -4.63
C PHE A 100 -20.61 3.92 -5.27
N SER A 101 -19.31 3.74 -5.04
CA SER A 101 -18.54 2.60 -5.59
C SER A 101 -19.10 1.25 -5.12
N LEU A 102 -19.53 1.17 -3.86
CA LEU A 102 -20.15 -0.03 -3.31
C LEU A 102 -21.48 -0.33 -4.00
N MET A 103 -22.36 0.66 -4.16
CA MET A 103 -23.63 0.46 -4.88
C MET A 103 -23.45 0.05 -6.34
N VAL A 104 -22.40 0.54 -7.01
CA VAL A 104 -22.07 0.10 -8.37
C VAL A 104 -21.59 -1.36 -8.37
N LYS A 105 -20.73 -1.74 -7.43
CA LYS A 105 -20.22 -3.11 -7.30
C LYS A 105 -21.34 -4.11 -7.00
N GLU A 106 -22.25 -3.76 -6.11
CA GLU A 106 -23.38 -4.60 -5.65
C GLU A 106 -24.58 -4.59 -6.61
N SER A 107 -24.52 -3.85 -7.72
CA SER A 107 -25.65 -3.78 -8.65
C SER A 107 -25.91 -5.09 -9.40
N GLU A 108 -24.93 -5.99 -9.42
CA GLU A 108 -24.96 -7.24 -10.17
C GLU A 108 -25.29 -7.04 -11.67
N GLY A 109 -24.90 -5.88 -12.24
CA GLY A 109 -25.18 -5.53 -13.63
C GLY A 109 -26.60 -5.04 -13.90
N LYS A 110 -27.41 -4.81 -12.85
CA LYS A 110 -28.71 -4.15 -12.95
C LYS A 110 -28.52 -2.66 -13.23
N ASP A 111 -29.52 -2.08 -13.88
CA ASP A 111 -29.55 -0.65 -14.17
C ASP A 111 -29.54 0.17 -12.86
N LEU A 112 -28.68 1.17 -12.82
CA LEU A 112 -28.56 2.11 -11.72
C LEU A 112 -29.17 3.44 -12.13
N LEU A 113 -30.09 3.92 -11.31
CA LEU A 113 -30.68 5.25 -11.45
C LEU A 113 -29.84 6.25 -10.66
N ILE A 114 -29.07 7.06 -11.35
CA ILE A 114 -28.11 7.99 -10.75
C ILE A 114 -28.65 9.40 -10.87
N LEU A 115 -28.89 10.06 -9.73
CA LEU A 115 -29.16 11.48 -9.66
C LEU A 115 -27.83 12.20 -9.46
N LEU A 116 -27.50 13.13 -10.36
CA LEU A 116 -26.29 13.93 -10.29
C LEU A 116 -26.61 15.43 -10.33
N SER A 117 -25.69 16.24 -9.83
CA SER A 117 -25.69 17.69 -9.98
C SER A 117 -24.56 18.11 -10.89
N ARG A 118 -24.92 18.80 -11.98
CA ARG A 118 -23.99 19.44 -12.91
C ARG A 118 -24.27 20.94 -12.89
N GLU A 119 -23.28 21.74 -12.49
CA GLU A 119 -23.40 23.21 -12.44
C GLU A 119 -24.66 23.70 -11.68
N GLY A 120 -25.03 22.98 -10.61
CA GLY A 120 -26.21 23.28 -9.79
C GLY A 120 -27.55 22.76 -10.34
N LYS A 121 -27.58 22.21 -11.55
CA LYS A 121 -28.77 21.55 -12.12
C LYS A 121 -28.75 20.06 -11.80
N ARG A 122 -29.90 19.52 -11.41
CA ARG A 122 -30.08 18.08 -11.18
C ARG A 122 -30.39 17.38 -12.49
N GLU A 123 -29.62 16.35 -12.82
CA GLU A 123 -29.85 15.45 -13.94
C GLU A 123 -29.97 14.02 -13.42
N GLN A 124 -30.84 13.23 -14.03
CA GLN A 124 -30.99 11.82 -13.71
C GLN A 124 -30.57 10.98 -14.92
N LYS A 125 -29.74 9.95 -14.67
CA LYS A 125 -29.20 9.06 -15.71
C LYS A 125 -29.39 7.63 -15.26
N THR A 126 -29.87 6.79 -16.18
CA THR A 126 -29.89 5.33 -15.99
C THR A 126 -28.66 4.75 -16.65
N ILE A 127 -27.83 4.04 -15.87
CA ILE A 127 -26.57 3.47 -16.35
C ILE A 127 -26.51 2.00 -15.99
N LYS A 128 -26.22 1.15 -16.96
CA LYS A 128 -26.01 -0.27 -16.75
C LYS A 128 -24.52 -0.58 -16.52
N PRO A 129 -24.12 -1.08 -15.35
CA PRO A 129 -22.74 -1.48 -15.09
C PRO A 129 -22.33 -2.70 -15.94
N VAL A 130 -21.05 -2.77 -16.28
CA VAL A 130 -20.45 -3.88 -17.03
C VAL A 130 -19.40 -4.59 -16.19
N MET A 131 -19.20 -5.88 -16.45
CA MET A 131 -18.15 -6.66 -15.79
C MET A 131 -16.78 -6.25 -16.34
N ASP A 132 -15.88 -5.81 -15.46
CA ASP A 132 -14.50 -5.48 -15.80
C ASP A 132 -13.57 -5.94 -14.68
N GLY A 133 -12.62 -6.83 -14.98
CA GLY A 133 -11.69 -7.38 -13.99
C GLY A 133 -12.36 -8.08 -12.80
N GLY A 134 -13.48 -8.79 -13.03
CA GLY A 134 -14.20 -9.54 -12.00
C GLY A 134 -15.10 -8.70 -11.09
N ARG A 135 -15.36 -7.43 -11.43
CA ARG A 135 -16.28 -6.54 -10.70
C ARG A 135 -17.14 -5.73 -11.65
N PHE A 136 -18.34 -5.35 -11.21
CA PHE A 136 -19.19 -4.43 -11.96
C PHE A 136 -18.69 -2.99 -11.84
N VAL A 137 -18.57 -2.31 -12.99
CA VAL A 137 -18.10 -0.92 -13.08
C VAL A 137 -18.93 -0.14 -14.10
N ILE A 138 -18.96 1.18 -13.94
CA ILE A 138 -19.49 2.11 -14.96
C ILE A 138 -18.40 2.95 -15.63
N GLY A 139 -17.15 2.85 -15.16
CA GLY A 139 -16.00 3.54 -15.76
C GLY A 139 -15.75 4.96 -15.28
N VAL A 140 -15.95 5.22 -13.98
CA VAL A 140 -15.70 6.51 -13.33
C VAL A 140 -14.70 6.36 -12.20
N GLU A 141 -13.88 7.39 -11.99
CA GLU A 141 -12.89 7.49 -10.92
C GLU A 141 -13.14 8.77 -10.10
N PRO A 142 -12.84 8.76 -8.78
CA PRO A 142 -13.10 9.91 -7.91
C PRO A 142 -12.26 11.12 -8.28
N ALA A 143 -12.79 12.31 -8.03
CA ALA A 143 -12.01 13.54 -8.02
C ALA A 143 -11.02 13.53 -6.85
N VAL A 144 -9.75 13.25 -7.13
CA VAL A 144 -8.67 13.31 -6.14
C VAL A 144 -8.10 14.72 -6.13
N ARG A 145 -8.46 15.51 -5.12
CA ARG A 145 -7.89 16.86 -4.91
C ARG A 145 -6.66 16.73 -4.01
N LEU A 146 -5.48 16.67 -4.62
CA LEU A 146 -4.22 16.71 -3.89
C LEU A 146 -3.97 18.11 -3.34
N VAL A 147 -3.85 18.24 -2.02
CA VAL A 147 -3.44 19.50 -1.38
C VAL A 147 -1.95 19.40 -1.07
N PHE A 148 -1.14 20.15 -1.81
CA PHE A 148 0.29 20.26 -1.54
C PHE A 148 0.52 21.17 -0.34
N LYS A 149 0.87 20.59 0.81
CA LYS A 149 1.30 21.34 1.98
C LYS A 149 2.80 21.62 1.87
N LYS A 150 3.17 22.91 1.87
CA LYS A 150 4.56 23.34 1.94
C LYS A 150 4.98 23.42 3.40
N TYR A 151 6.13 22.85 3.72
CA TYR A 151 6.71 22.85 5.06
C TYR A 151 7.91 23.80 5.10
N GLY A 152 8.14 24.44 6.25
CA GLY A 152 9.36 25.22 6.47
C GLY A 152 10.60 24.31 6.52
N PHE A 153 11.82 24.88 6.55
CA PHE A 153 13.06 24.08 6.60
C PHE A 153 13.11 23.13 7.80
N PHE A 154 12.96 23.66 9.02
CA PHE A 154 13.00 22.86 10.25
C PHE A 154 11.85 21.84 10.33
N GLU A 155 10.65 22.24 9.93
CA GLU A 155 9.49 21.36 9.86
C GLU A 155 9.74 20.23 8.84
N SER A 156 10.37 20.51 7.70
CA SER A 156 10.73 19.50 6.70
C SER A 156 11.73 18.49 7.23
N VAL A 157 12.72 18.91 8.03
CA VAL A 157 13.67 17.99 8.68
C VAL A 157 12.95 17.09 9.69
N GLN A 158 12.08 17.65 10.52
CA GLN A 158 11.29 16.89 11.49
C GLN A 158 10.33 15.91 10.80
N MET A 159 9.68 16.34 9.72
CA MET A 159 8.82 15.51 8.89
C MET A 159 9.62 14.40 8.22
N GLY A 160 10.83 14.70 7.72
CA GLY A 160 11.76 13.72 7.17
C GLY A 160 12.10 12.64 8.17
N PHE A 161 12.54 13.02 9.38
CA PHE A 161 12.84 12.08 10.47
C PHE A 161 11.62 11.22 10.84
N THR A 162 10.45 11.85 10.99
CA THR A 162 9.19 11.14 11.26
C THR A 162 8.90 10.11 10.18
N LYS A 163 9.07 10.50 8.90
CA LYS A 163 8.83 9.60 7.77
C LYS A 163 9.84 8.45 7.71
N THR A 164 11.10 8.71 8.06
CA THR A 164 12.13 7.68 8.19
C THR A 164 11.76 6.66 9.25
N VAL A 165 11.33 7.11 10.44
CA VAL A 165 10.90 6.20 11.52
C VAL A 165 9.67 5.39 11.14
N GLU A 166 8.66 6.03 10.53
CA GLU A 166 7.46 5.32 10.03
C GLU A 166 7.82 4.25 9.01
N THR A 167 8.69 4.59 8.06
CA THR A 167 9.11 3.66 7.00
C THR A 167 9.96 2.53 7.57
N ALA A 168 10.83 2.82 8.54
CA ALA A 168 11.65 1.80 9.22
C ALA A 168 10.79 0.81 10.00
N ASP A 169 9.78 1.30 10.73
CA ASP A 169 8.83 0.46 11.46
C ASP A 169 8.02 -0.44 10.52
N LEU A 170 7.53 0.09 9.41
CA LEU A 170 6.84 -0.68 8.38
C LEU A 170 7.73 -1.75 7.74
N THR A 171 8.99 -1.40 7.45
CA THR A 171 9.99 -2.37 6.96
C THR A 171 10.22 -3.46 7.99
N PHE A 172 10.36 -3.12 9.28
CA PHE A 172 10.53 -4.11 10.35
C PHE A 172 9.34 -5.07 10.47
N ILE A 173 8.10 -4.56 10.42
CA ILE A 173 6.88 -5.39 10.41
C ILE A 173 6.90 -6.35 9.20
N THR A 174 7.27 -5.84 8.04
CA THR A 174 7.32 -6.62 6.78
C THR A 174 8.37 -7.73 6.88
N LEU A 175 9.57 -7.41 7.36
CA LEU A 175 10.64 -8.40 7.59
C LEU A 175 10.20 -9.46 8.59
N LYS A 176 9.63 -9.06 9.74
CA LYS A 176 9.09 -10.00 10.73
C LYS A 176 8.09 -10.98 10.09
N LYS A 177 7.19 -10.50 9.24
CA LYS A 177 6.18 -11.33 8.57
C LYS A 177 6.73 -12.26 7.50
N LEU A 178 7.80 -11.85 6.82
CA LEU A 178 8.55 -12.72 5.91
C LEU A 178 9.21 -13.86 6.68
N PHE A 179 9.84 -13.56 7.83
CA PHE A 179 10.44 -14.58 8.70
C PHE A 179 9.41 -15.52 9.33
N THR A 180 8.19 -15.05 9.61
CA THR A 180 7.09 -15.90 10.12
C THR A 180 6.27 -16.57 9.01
N PHE A 181 6.70 -16.48 7.74
CA PHE A 181 6.00 -17.01 6.56
C PHE A 181 4.55 -16.54 6.38
N SER A 182 4.19 -15.42 7.02
CA SER A 182 2.86 -14.81 6.92
C SER A 182 2.73 -13.93 5.68
N LEU A 183 3.86 -13.54 5.08
CA LEU A 183 3.95 -12.82 3.82
C LEU A 183 4.75 -13.65 2.80
N SER A 184 4.29 -13.70 1.56
CA SER A 184 4.92 -14.50 0.50
C SER A 184 6.22 -13.87 0.01
N ILE A 185 7.26 -14.67 -0.24
CA ILE A 185 8.52 -14.21 -0.85
C ILE A 185 8.28 -13.61 -2.25
N LYS A 186 7.16 -13.96 -2.92
CA LYS A 186 6.77 -13.36 -4.19
C LYS A 186 6.46 -11.85 -4.08
N THR A 187 6.22 -11.32 -2.88
CA THR A 187 5.97 -9.88 -2.70
C THR A 187 7.24 -9.05 -2.65
N LEU A 188 8.41 -9.67 -2.48
CA LEU A 188 9.70 -9.00 -2.56
C LEU A 188 9.97 -8.60 -4.01
N GLY A 189 10.29 -7.33 -4.23
CA GLY A 189 10.74 -6.83 -5.52
C GLY A 189 12.24 -7.07 -5.70
N GLY A 190 12.64 -7.57 -6.86
CA GLY A 190 14.04 -7.75 -7.23
C GLY A 190 14.64 -6.57 -7.99
N PRO A 191 15.83 -6.77 -8.58
CA PRO A 191 16.54 -5.74 -9.35
C PRO A 191 15.71 -5.18 -10.51
N VAL A 192 14.88 -6.03 -11.12
CA VAL A 192 14.08 -5.64 -12.29
C VAL A 192 12.92 -4.75 -11.86
N MET A 193 12.22 -5.10 -10.78
CA MET A 193 11.18 -4.25 -10.21
C MET A 193 11.75 -2.90 -9.76
N ILE A 194 12.94 -2.88 -9.15
CA ILE A 194 13.64 -1.64 -8.78
C ILE A 194 13.93 -0.79 -10.02
N ALA A 195 14.41 -1.39 -11.11
CA ALA A 195 14.67 -0.67 -12.36
C ALA A 195 13.38 -0.06 -12.95
N GLN A 196 12.27 -0.82 -12.93
CA GLN A 196 10.97 -0.32 -13.38
C GLN A 196 10.44 0.82 -12.53
N MET A 197 10.47 0.67 -11.21
CA MET A 197 10.07 1.73 -10.28
C MET A 197 10.94 2.97 -10.46
N SER A 198 12.24 2.79 -10.72
CA SER A 198 13.14 3.91 -11.01
C SER A 198 12.78 4.63 -12.30
N GLY A 199 12.42 3.91 -13.36
CA GLY A 199 11.93 4.50 -14.61
C GLY A 199 10.62 5.27 -14.42
N GLN A 200 9.67 4.70 -13.67
CA GLN A 200 8.40 5.37 -13.33
C GLN A 200 8.64 6.63 -12.48
N ALA A 201 9.52 6.56 -11.48
CA ALA A 201 9.85 7.68 -10.62
C ALA A 201 10.57 8.79 -11.39
N ALA A 202 11.48 8.45 -12.30
CA ALA A 202 12.14 9.41 -13.18
C ALA A 202 11.14 10.14 -14.09
N ALA A 203 10.16 9.40 -14.65
CA ALA A 203 9.08 9.99 -15.45
C ALA A 203 8.12 10.87 -14.62
N ALA A 204 7.90 10.53 -13.35
CA ALA A 204 7.07 11.29 -12.42
C ALA A 204 7.76 12.55 -11.86
N GLY A 205 9.07 12.69 -12.05
CA GLY A 205 9.85 13.86 -11.70
C GLY A 205 10.73 13.70 -10.45
N LEU A 206 11.48 14.76 -10.13
CA LEU A 206 12.56 14.73 -9.14
C LEU A 206 12.09 14.34 -7.73
N SER A 207 10.92 14.83 -7.30
CA SER A 207 10.38 14.51 -5.97
C SER A 207 10.08 13.02 -5.81
N ALA A 208 9.49 12.38 -6.82
CA ALA A 208 9.21 10.95 -6.82
C ALA A 208 10.50 10.13 -6.84
N PHE A 209 11.49 10.57 -7.62
CA PHE A 209 12.81 9.93 -7.68
C PHE A 209 13.54 9.96 -6.33
N ILE A 210 13.58 11.12 -5.66
CA ILE A 210 14.17 11.25 -4.31
C ILE A 210 13.43 10.37 -3.31
N ALA A 211 12.10 10.33 -3.36
CA ALA A 211 11.30 9.49 -2.47
C ALA A 211 11.59 7.99 -2.66
N LEU A 212 11.74 7.54 -3.91
CA LEU A 212 12.12 6.16 -4.22
C LEU A 212 13.53 5.85 -3.70
N MET A 213 14.50 6.74 -3.96
CA MET A 213 15.87 6.59 -3.49
C MET A 213 15.92 6.48 -1.97
N ALA A 214 15.23 7.37 -1.26
CA ALA A 214 15.15 7.33 0.20
C ALA A 214 14.53 6.01 0.71
N THR A 215 13.49 5.52 0.04
CA THR A 215 12.82 4.25 0.39
C THR A 215 13.76 3.06 0.22
N ILE A 216 14.49 3.00 -0.90
CA ILE A 216 15.47 1.93 -1.18
C ILE A 216 16.64 2.01 -0.20
N SER A 217 17.21 3.19 0.02
CA SER A 217 18.32 3.41 0.96
C SER A 217 17.96 2.97 2.38
N LEU A 218 16.78 3.35 2.87
CA LEU A 218 16.33 2.94 4.19
C LEU A 218 16.07 1.43 4.25
N SER A 219 15.46 0.84 3.22
CA SER A 219 15.20 -0.60 3.17
C SER A 219 16.50 -1.42 3.16
N LEU A 220 17.50 -0.99 2.38
CA LEU A 220 18.82 -1.62 2.34
C LEU A 220 19.55 -1.45 3.68
N GLY A 221 19.47 -0.27 4.31
CA GLY A 221 20.01 -0.05 5.65
C GLY A 221 19.39 -0.97 6.70
N MET A 222 18.06 -1.13 6.69
CA MET A 222 17.35 -2.05 7.59
C MET A 222 17.70 -3.53 7.33
N LEU A 223 17.83 -3.92 6.06
CA LEU A 223 18.26 -5.27 5.69
C LEU A 223 19.70 -5.54 6.16
N ASN A 224 20.62 -4.58 5.98
CA ASN A 224 22.00 -4.71 6.41
C ASN A 224 22.14 -4.82 7.92
N LEU A 225 21.20 -4.31 8.71
CA LEU A 225 21.17 -4.48 10.17
C LEU A 225 20.69 -5.86 10.63
N LEU A 226 20.18 -6.71 9.73
CA LEU A 226 19.78 -8.07 10.11
C LEU A 226 21.00 -8.89 10.55
N PRO A 227 20.83 -9.80 11.53
CA PRO A 227 21.90 -10.65 12.06
C PRO A 227 22.27 -11.79 11.09
N ILE A 228 22.62 -11.43 9.84
CA ILE A 228 23.01 -12.35 8.77
C ILE A 228 24.52 -12.21 8.58
N PRO A 229 25.33 -13.28 8.74
CA PRO A 229 26.79 -13.24 8.75
C PRO A 229 27.53 -12.44 7.66
N VAL A 230 26.94 -12.31 6.46
CA VAL A 230 27.54 -11.60 5.31
C VAL A 230 27.16 -10.12 5.27
N LEU A 231 26.19 -9.68 6.09
CA LEU A 231 25.76 -8.30 6.22
C LEU A 231 26.40 -7.64 7.44
N ASP A 232 26.34 -6.30 7.51
CA ASP A 232 26.89 -5.51 8.61
C ASP A 232 26.34 -5.94 9.99
N GLY A 233 25.06 -6.29 10.06
CA GLY A 233 24.39 -6.81 11.25
C GLY A 233 24.89 -8.19 11.68
N GLY A 234 25.42 -8.99 10.76
CA GLY A 234 26.15 -10.22 11.07
C GLY A 234 27.46 -9.95 11.81
N MET A 235 28.19 -8.92 11.39
CA MET A 235 29.39 -8.47 12.11
C MET A 235 29.03 -7.96 13.52
N LEU A 236 27.98 -7.15 13.64
CA LEU A 236 27.47 -6.72 14.94
C LEU A 236 27.08 -7.91 15.83
N LEU A 237 26.46 -8.95 15.27
CA LEU A 237 26.16 -10.19 15.99
C LEU A 237 27.44 -10.88 16.48
N PHE A 238 28.46 -10.99 15.63
CA PHE A 238 29.73 -11.59 16.04
C PHE A 238 30.39 -10.82 17.18
N LEU A 239 30.45 -9.49 17.09
CA LEU A 239 30.96 -8.64 18.16
C LEU A 239 30.14 -8.78 19.45
N ALA A 240 28.81 -8.89 19.36
CA ALA A 240 27.95 -9.13 20.51
C ALA A 240 28.24 -10.49 21.16
N ILE A 241 28.42 -11.54 20.35
CA ILE A 241 28.79 -12.89 20.83
C ILE A 241 30.18 -12.85 21.50
N GLU A 242 31.15 -12.16 20.93
CA GLU A 242 32.48 -12.00 21.50
C GLU A 242 32.46 -11.21 22.81
N ALA A 243 31.66 -10.14 22.90
CA ALA A 243 31.49 -9.36 24.11
C ALA A 243 30.92 -10.20 25.27
N VAL A 244 29.95 -11.09 24.99
CA VAL A 244 29.40 -12.02 25.98
C VAL A 244 30.40 -13.12 26.33
N ARG A 245 31.10 -13.69 25.34
CA ARG A 245 32.06 -14.78 25.54
C ARG A 245 33.40 -14.30 26.11
N LYS A 246 33.68 -12.99 26.08
CA LYS A 246 34.95 -12.34 26.40
C LYS A 246 36.17 -12.94 25.67
N ARG A 247 35.94 -13.58 24.52
CA ARG A 247 36.98 -14.20 23.68
C ARG A 247 36.59 -14.09 22.21
N PRO A 248 37.56 -13.93 21.30
CA PRO A 248 37.29 -13.84 19.87
C PRO A 248 36.66 -15.13 19.34
N LEU A 249 35.78 -14.99 18.35
CA LEU A 249 35.31 -16.10 17.54
C LEU A 249 36.47 -16.64 16.70
N SER A 250 36.49 -17.95 16.47
CA SER A 250 37.51 -18.52 15.59
C SER A 250 37.26 -18.06 14.15
N GLN A 251 38.34 -17.74 13.43
CA GLN A 251 38.26 -17.39 12.01
C GLN A 251 37.44 -18.40 11.21
N LYS A 252 37.60 -19.70 11.50
CA LYS A 252 36.85 -20.76 10.82
C LYS A 252 35.34 -20.65 11.01
N VAL A 253 34.86 -20.30 12.21
CA VAL A 253 33.42 -20.13 12.46
C VAL A 253 32.90 -18.92 11.70
N MET A 254 33.67 -17.82 11.66
CA MET A 254 33.28 -16.62 10.93
C MET A 254 33.22 -16.88 9.41
N GLU A 255 34.26 -17.51 8.84
CA GLU A 255 34.32 -17.90 7.41
C GLU A 255 33.15 -18.80 7.01
N VAL A 256 32.87 -19.85 7.79
CA VAL A 256 31.77 -20.77 7.51
C VAL A 256 30.43 -20.06 7.62
N SER A 257 30.25 -19.24 8.65
CA SER A 257 29.00 -18.49 8.84
C SER A 257 28.78 -17.49 7.69
N GLN A 258 29.82 -16.76 7.29
CA GLN A 258 29.78 -15.84 6.15
C GLN A 258 29.50 -16.57 4.84
N GLY A 259 30.14 -17.72 4.60
CA GLY A 259 29.89 -18.55 3.41
C GLY A 259 28.44 -19.03 3.33
N ILE A 260 27.88 -19.50 4.44
CA ILE A 260 26.46 -19.89 4.53
C ILE A 260 25.56 -18.67 4.28
N GLY A 261 25.84 -17.55 4.93
CA GLY A 261 25.08 -16.30 4.74
C GLY A 261 25.10 -15.82 3.29
N ALA A 262 26.27 -15.83 2.66
CA ALA A 262 26.44 -15.45 1.26
C ALA A 262 25.67 -16.38 0.32
N ALA A 263 25.78 -17.71 0.53
CA ALA A 263 25.03 -18.68 -0.26
C ALA A 263 23.51 -18.46 -0.16
N LEU A 264 22.99 -18.26 1.06
CA LEU A 264 21.57 -17.96 1.29
C LEU A 264 21.13 -16.66 0.61
N LEU A 265 21.92 -15.58 0.70
CA LEU A 265 21.60 -14.33 0.02
C LEU A 265 21.62 -14.45 -1.49
N ILE A 266 22.62 -15.13 -2.06
CA ILE A 266 22.70 -15.36 -3.51
C ILE A 266 21.49 -16.17 -3.98
N THR A 267 21.11 -17.22 -3.23
CA THR A 267 19.90 -17.99 -3.53
C THR A 267 18.65 -17.10 -3.46
N LEU A 268 18.52 -16.26 -2.44
CA LEU A 268 17.38 -15.33 -2.32
C LEU A 268 17.33 -14.35 -3.50
N ILE A 269 18.46 -13.74 -3.87
CA ILE A 269 18.55 -12.82 -5.01
C ILE A 269 18.16 -13.54 -6.30
N ALA A 270 18.60 -14.78 -6.50
CA ALA A 270 18.23 -15.58 -7.66
C ALA A 270 16.72 -15.88 -7.70
N VAL A 271 16.13 -16.28 -6.57
CA VAL A 271 14.68 -16.56 -6.46
C VAL A 271 13.85 -15.30 -6.72
N VAL A 272 14.22 -14.17 -6.11
CA VAL A 272 13.48 -12.91 -6.28
C VAL A 272 13.63 -12.40 -7.72
N SER A 273 14.83 -12.48 -8.31
CA SER A 273 15.05 -12.09 -9.71
C SER A 273 14.28 -12.98 -10.68
N TYR A 274 14.19 -14.29 -10.40
CA TYR A 274 13.36 -15.20 -11.17
C TYR A 274 11.88 -14.82 -11.09
N ASN A 275 11.36 -14.54 -9.88
CA ASN A 275 9.98 -14.10 -9.68
C ASN A 275 9.68 -12.79 -10.43
N ASP A 276 10.61 -11.84 -10.41
CA ASP A 276 10.52 -10.58 -11.16
C ASP A 276 10.38 -10.84 -12.67
N VAL A 277 11.26 -11.66 -13.24
CA VAL A 277 11.24 -12.00 -14.68
C VAL A 277 9.93 -12.72 -15.03
N MET A 278 9.52 -13.70 -14.22
CA MET A 278 8.26 -14.41 -14.46
C MET A 278 7.06 -13.46 -14.45
N ARG A 279 7.04 -12.47 -13.54
CA ARG A 279 5.98 -11.46 -13.51
C ARG A 279 5.93 -10.63 -14.79
N LEU A 280 7.08 -10.25 -15.34
CA LEU A 280 7.12 -9.46 -16.57
C LEU A 280 6.57 -10.18 -17.79
N PHE A 281 6.84 -11.48 -17.92
CA PHE A 281 6.48 -12.24 -19.11
C PHE A 281 5.12 -12.93 -19.00
N PHE A 282 4.66 -13.25 -17.78
CA PHE A 282 3.48 -14.09 -17.56
C PHE A 282 2.33 -13.42 -16.78
N SER A 283 2.51 -12.21 -16.25
CA SER A 283 1.42 -11.45 -15.64
C SER A 283 0.61 -10.71 -16.72
N LYS A 284 -0.36 -11.41 -17.33
CA LYS A 284 -1.49 -10.79 -18.04
C LYS A 284 -2.67 -10.60 -17.09
#